data_AF-K2ERJ9-F1
#
_entry.id   AF-K2ERJ9-F1
#
_cell.length_a   1.000
_cell.length_b   1.000
_cell.length_c   1.000
_cell.angle_alpha   90.00
_cell.angle_beta   90.00
_cell.angle_gamma   90.00
#
_symmetry.space_group_name_H-M   'P 1'
#
loop_
_entity.id
_entity.type
_entity.pdbx_description
1 polymer ?
#
loop_
_entity_poly.entity_id
_entity_poly.type
_entity_poly.pdbx_seq_one_letter_code
_entity_poly.pdbx_strand_id
1 'polypeptide(L)'
;HIEGGPSMFSKLKQSDLPSSSPVALSFDFFVHTCDVAGALGHVNNQSSLVYTESSHLAMQGVLESCQVLGHPHKTEIDAYNAYLAIRAGWLGLNADDRTDRALTRMGAMLRLFTPEEGSILKQAVLKLSPEIQTQIIEQLDIRQGEELMRTPTYMPAVLVNLANNPDLGSSKEERISQAVILGLPFIARVLKTHKQHLASLEADPAIPLNFNQAAGVAKTNPSALNGQYTIDSEGNVRAVLKAL
;
A
#
# COMPACT_ATOMS: atom_id res chain seq x y z
N HIS A 1 -3.12 -0.28 5.34
CA HIS A 1 -2.32 -0.41 4.09
C HIS A 1 -0.93 0.15 4.36
N ILE A 2 0.09 -0.24 3.59
CA ILE A 2 1.43 0.34 3.73
C ILE A 2 1.85 1.05 2.45
N GLU A 3 1.45 2.31 2.35
CA GLU A 3 1.75 3.19 1.22
C GLU A 3 3.11 3.86 1.37
N GLY A 4 3.52 4.18 2.60
CA GLY A 4 4.78 4.86 2.91
C GLY A 4 5.92 3.90 3.27
N GLY A 5 7.03 4.48 3.75
CA GLY A 5 8.23 3.76 4.22
C GLY A 5 8.46 3.89 5.73
N PRO A 6 9.65 3.51 6.22
CA PRO A 6 10.06 3.69 7.62
C PRO A 6 9.71 5.05 8.24
N SER A 7 9.80 6.14 7.48
CA SER A 7 9.47 7.50 7.93
C SER A 7 8.06 7.68 8.53
N MET A 8 7.11 6.80 8.23
CA MET A 8 5.78 6.80 8.87
C MET A 8 5.85 6.61 10.39
N PHE A 9 6.90 5.97 10.89
CA PHE A 9 7.11 5.71 12.32
C PHE A 9 7.84 6.85 13.05
N SER A 10 8.42 7.81 12.33
CA SER A 10 9.34 8.80 12.92
C SER A 10 8.68 9.70 13.95
N LYS A 11 7.45 10.19 13.72
CA LYS A 11 6.76 11.02 14.72
C LYS A 11 6.50 10.26 16.02
N LEU A 12 6.13 8.98 15.92
CA LEU A 12 5.91 8.14 17.08
C LEU A 12 7.22 7.87 17.83
N LYS A 13 8.31 7.57 17.10
CA LYS A 13 9.63 7.38 17.72
C LYS A 13 10.12 8.65 18.43
N GLN A 14 9.97 9.82 17.80
CA GLN A 14 10.35 11.12 18.37
C GLN A 14 9.55 11.50 19.62
N SER A 15 8.31 11.04 19.71
CA SER A 15 7.45 11.31 20.88
C SER A 15 7.87 10.56 22.15
N ASP A 16 8.70 9.52 22.02
CA ASP A 16 9.07 8.59 23.11
C ASP A 16 7.86 7.91 23.79
N LEU A 17 6.65 8.06 23.26
CA LEU A 17 5.42 7.47 23.82
C LEU A 17 5.47 5.93 23.95
N PRO A 18 5.97 5.16 22.96
CA PRO A 18 6.01 3.70 23.06
C PRO A 18 6.83 3.18 24.25
N SER A 19 7.84 3.92 24.68
CA SER A 19 8.76 3.58 25.78
C SER A 19 8.27 4.19 27.10
N SER A 20 7.92 5.48 27.09
CA SER A 20 7.58 6.24 28.30
C SER A 20 6.17 5.97 28.82
N SER A 21 5.21 5.66 27.94
CA SER A 21 3.83 5.36 28.31
C SER A 21 3.16 4.38 27.34
N PRO A 22 3.48 3.06 27.45
CA PRO A 22 2.86 2.03 26.62
C PRO A 22 1.32 2.02 26.73
N VAL A 23 0.78 2.40 27.90
CA VAL A 23 -0.68 2.50 28.13
C VAL A 23 -1.29 3.62 27.28
N ALA A 24 -0.61 4.75 27.11
CA ALA A 24 -1.09 5.83 26.25
C ALA A 24 -1.14 5.40 24.79
N LEU A 25 -0.11 4.69 24.30
CA LEU A 25 -0.11 4.11 22.95
C LEU A 25 -1.28 3.14 22.75
N SER A 26 -1.53 2.24 23.71
CA SER A 26 -2.68 1.32 23.66
C SER A 26 -4.02 2.03 23.69
N PHE A 27 -4.14 3.11 24.47
CA PHE A 27 -5.36 3.91 24.54
C PHE A 27 -5.62 4.65 23.23
N ASP A 28 -4.61 5.30 22.64
CA ASP A 28 -4.73 5.95 21.34
C ASP A 28 -5.12 4.96 20.24
N PHE A 29 -4.54 3.75 20.27
CA PHE A 29 -4.91 2.69 19.34
C PHE A 29 -6.37 2.20 19.54
N PHE A 30 -6.84 2.12 20.78
CA PHE A 30 -8.24 1.81 21.07
C PHE A 30 -9.18 2.91 20.54
N VAL A 31 -8.85 4.18 20.75
CA VAL A 31 -9.64 5.31 20.21
C VAL A 31 -9.69 5.24 18.67
N HIS A 32 -8.57 4.98 18.01
CA HIS A 32 -8.54 4.81 16.56
C HIS A 32 -9.37 3.60 16.09
N THR A 33 -9.34 2.50 16.83
CA THR A 33 -10.20 1.34 16.59
C THR A 33 -11.69 1.71 16.64
N CYS A 34 -12.10 2.50 17.64
CA CYS A 34 -13.48 2.97 17.73
C CYS A 34 -13.88 3.88 16.56
N ASP A 35 -12.98 4.76 16.12
CA ASP A 35 -13.23 5.63 14.96
C ASP A 35 -13.46 4.82 13.67
N VAL A 36 -12.58 3.85 13.39
CA VAL A 36 -12.74 2.94 12.24
C VAL A 36 -14.02 2.10 12.37
N ALA A 37 -14.35 1.62 13.58
CA ALA A 37 -15.56 0.84 13.82
C ALA A 37 -16.84 1.66 13.62
N GLY A 38 -16.84 2.95 14.02
CA GLY A 38 -17.96 3.87 13.85
C GLY A 38 -18.14 4.40 12.43
N ALA A 39 -17.15 4.23 11.55
CA ALA A 39 -17.23 4.65 10.16
C ALA A 39 -18.44 3.99 9.46
N LEU A 40 -19.21 4.81 8.74
CA LEU A 40 -20.48 4.43 8.09
C LEU A 40 -21.60 4.00 9.06
N GLY A 41 -21.54 4.40 10.34
CA GLY A 41 -22.60 4.14 11.32
C GLY A 41 -23.97 4.73 10.96
N HIS A 42 -24.01 5.76 10.10
CA HIS A 42 -25.26 6.30 9.54
C HIS A 42 -25.92 5.39 8.50
N VAL A 43 -25.16 4.47 7.89
CA VAL A 43 -25.65 3.46 6.95
C VAL A 43 -26.12 2.21 7.71
N ASN A 44 -25.36 1.79 8.72
CA ASN A 44 -25.72 0.69 9.60
C ASN A 44 -25.30 1.01 11.04
N ASN A 45 -26.27 1.19 11.92
CA ASN A 45 -26.04 1.52 13.33
C ASN A 45 -26.01 0.30 14.27
N GLN A 46 -26.20 -0.92 13.75
CA GLN A 46 -26.22 -2.15 14.54
C GLN A 46 -24.87 -2.87 14.54
N SER A 47 -24.05 -2.67 13.51
CA SER A 47 -22.73 -3.27 13.39
C SER A 47 -21.81 -2.42 12.51
N SER A 48 -20.50 -2.60 12.67
CA SER A 48 -19.54 -1.95 11.78
C SER A 48 -19.58 -2.55 10.37
N LEU A 49 -19.58 -1.69 9.35
CA LEU A 49 -19.41 -2.09 7.94
C LEU A 49 -17.94 -2.06 7.51
N VAL A 50 -17.08 -1.38 8.28
CA VAL A 50 -15.68 -1.13 7.93
C VAL A 50 -14.75 -1.98 8.79
N TYR A 51 -15.06 -2.10 10.09
CA TYR A 51 -14.26 -2.89 11.03
C TYR A 51 -14.62 -4.38 10.97
N THR A 52 -14.04 -5.05 9.99
CA THR A 52 -14.09 -6.51 9.79
C THR A 52 -12.90 -7.20 10.44
N GLU A 53 -12.94 -8.53 10.53
CA GLU A 53 -11.80 -9.36 10.98
C GLU A 53 -10.49 -9.02 10.26
N SER A 54 -10.53 -8.85 8.93
CA SER A 54 -9.34 -8.48 8.15
C SER A 54 -8.80 -7.09 8.51
N SER A 55 -9.69 -6.12 8.74
CA SER A 55 -9.26 -4.79 9.19
C SER A 55 -8.74 -4.79 10.63
N HIS A 56 -9.34 -5.57 11.52
CA HIS A 56 -8.85 -5.80 12.88
C HIS A 56 -7.43 -6.37 12.83
N LEU A 57 -7.24 -7.44 12.07
CA LEU A 57 -5.94 -8.09 11.89
C LEU A 57 -4.89 -7.10 11.38
N ALA A 58 -5.22 -6.32 10.33
CA ALA A 58 -4.33 -5.28 9.81
C ALA A 58 -3.95 -4.24 10.87
N MET A 59 -4.91 -3.80 11.69
CA MET A 59 -4.67 -2.82 12.74
C MET A 59 -3.79 -3.41 13.85
N GLN A 60 -4.01 -4.66 14.28
CA GLN A 60 -3.15 -5.33 15.26
C GLN A 60 -1.71 -5.42 14.76
N GLY A 61 -1.49 -5.78 13.49
CA GLY A 61 -0.16 -5.78 12.90
C GLY A 61 0.53 -4.42 12.95
N VAL A 62 -0.21 -3.31 12.80
CA VAL A 62 0.34 -1.95 12.98
C VAL A 62 0.71 -1.71 14.44
N LEU A 63 -0.16 -2.05 15.40
CA LEU A 63 0.12 -1.87 16.83
C LEU A 63 1.38 -2.64 17.25
N GLU A 64 1.48 -3.91 16.90
CA GLU A 64 2.65 -4.74 17.19
C GLU A 64 3.93 -4.12 16.63
N SER A 65 3.85 -3.56 15.42
CA SER A 65 4.99 -2.87 14.78
C SER A 65 5.36 -1.57 15.49
N CYS A 66 4.37 -0.80 15.95
CA CYS A 66 4.60 0.40 16.76
C CYS A 66 5.24 0.08 18.11
N GLN A 67 4.87 -1.04 18.74
CA GLN A 67 5.42 -1.47 20.03
C GLN A 67 6.92 -1.79 19.95
N VAL A 68 7.43 -2.19 18.78
CA VAL A 68 8.88 -2.38 18.54
C VAL A 68 9.69 -1.13 18.93
N LEU A 69 9.13 0.07 18.71
CA LEU A 69 9.82 1.34 18.99
C LEU A 69 10.00 1.62 20.50
N GLY A 70 9.28 0.90 21.36
CA GLY A 70 9.43 0.99 22.82
C GLY A 70 10.76 0.42 23.33
N HIS A 71 11.49 -0.33 22.50
CA HIS A 71 12.84 -0.76 22.82
C HIS A 71 13.87 0.34 22.52
N PRO A 72 14.79 0.65 23.45
CA PRO A 72 15.73 1.77 23.32
C PRO A 72 16.59 1.75 22.04
N HIS A 73 16.97 0.56 21.57
CA HIS A 73 17.86 0.40 20.42
C HIS A 73 17.14 0.16 19.08
N LYS A 74 15.81 0.13 19.08
CA LYS A 74 15.01 -0.12 17.88
C LYS A 74 14.69 1.18 17.15
N THR A 75 14.76 1.11 15.82
CA THR A 75 14.59 2.22 14.88
C THR A 75 13.26 2.13 14.14
N GLU A 76 12.92 3.17 13.39
CA GLU A 76 11.78 3.17 12.45
C GLU A 76 11.88 2.06 11.41
N ILE A 77 13.09 1.71 10.99
CA ILE A 77 13.34 0.60 10.05
C ILE A 77 13.01 -0.73 10.71
N ASP A 78 13.34 -0.91 11.99
CA ASP A 78 12.96 -2.12 12.72
C ASP A 78 11.44 -2.28 12.80
N ALA A 79 10.71 -1.20 13.12
CA ALA A 79 9.25 -1.22 13.17
C ALA A 79 8.63 -1.50 11.78
N TYR A 80 9.15 -0.86 10.73
CA TYR A 80 8.73 -1.10 9.35
C TYR A 80 8.99 -2.55 8.91
N ASN A 81 10.16 -3.10 9.23
CA ASN A 81 10.50 -4.48 8.92
C ASN A 81 9.66 -5.47 9.74
N ALA A 82 9.33 -5.17 10.99
CA ALA A 82 8.41 -5.96 11.79
C ALA A 82 7.02 -6.01 11.14
N TYR A 83 6.50 -4.88 10.68
CA TYR A 83 5.22 -4.83 9.97
C TYR A 83 5.27 -5.68 8.69
N LEU A 84 6.33 -5.54 7.89
CA LEU A 84 6.50 -6.36 6.69
C LEU A 84 6.60 -7.85 7.03
N ALA A 85 7.30 -8.23 8.09
CA ALA A 85 7.41 -9.63 8.51
C ALA A 85 6.05 -10.22 8.92
N ILE A 86 5.25 -9.48 9.69
CA ILE A 86 3.89 -9.87 10.06
C ILE A 86 3.03 -10.10 8.80
N ARG A 87 3.05 -9.12 7.89
CA ARG A 87 2.29 -9.16 6.63
C ARG A 87 2.75 -10.27 5.69
N ALA A 88 4.06 -10.53 5.61
CA ALA A 88 4.62 -11.61 4.81
C ALA A 88 4.18 -12.97 5.37
N GLY A 89 4.18 -13.13 6.70
CA GLY A 89 3.68 -14.33 7.38
C GLY A 89 2.24 -14.66 7.03
N TRP A 90 1.34 -13.67 7.04
CA TRP A 90 -0.06 -13.86 6.63
C TRP A 90 -0.21 -14.32 5.18
N LEU A 91 0.69 -13.87 4.30
CA LEU A 91 0.68 -14.20 2.87
C LEU A 91 1.52 -15.44 2.52
N GLY A 92 2.16 -16.09 3.49
CA GLY A 92 3.08 -17.19 3.23
C GLY A 92 4.31 -16.79 2.39
N LEU A 93 4.76 -15.54 2.54
CA LEU A 93 5.90 -14.96 1.83
C LEU A 93 7.13 -14.86 2.75
N ASN A 94 8.33 -14.81 2.15
CA ASN A 94 9.57 -14.63 2.89
C ASN A 94 9.91 -13.14 3.09
N ALA A 95 9.93 -12.66 4.34
CA ALA A 95 10.21 -11.26 4.68
C ALA A 95 11.68 -10.83 4.45
N ASP A 96 12.59 -11.78 4.28
CA ASP A 96 14.01 -11.53 4.01
C ASP A 96 14.35 -11.55 2.51
N ASP A 97 13.47 -12.14 1.69
CA ASP A 97 13.63 -12.10 0.24
C ASP A 97 13.13 -10.79 -0.33
N ARG A 98 13.96 -10.16 -1.17
CA ARG A 98 13.67 -8.84 -1.74
C ARG A 98 12.39 -8.80 -2.58
N THR A 99 12.15 -9.86 -3.35
CA THR A 99 10.98 -9.95 -4.21
C THR A 99 9.73 -10.12 -3.35
N ASP A 100 9.76 -11.07 -2.41
CA ASP A 100 8.65 -11.35 -1.51
C ASP A 100 8.33 -10.17 -0.58
N ARG A 101 9.32 -9.33 -0.21
CA ARG A 101 9.08 -8.05 0.49
C ARG A 101 8.28 -7.06 -0.36
N ALA A 102 8.64 -6.89 -1.62
CA ALA A 102 7.89 -6.05 -2.55
C ALA A 102 6.45 -6.59 -2.70
N LEU A 103 6.30 -7.91 -2.90
CA LEU A 103 4.99 -8.57 -2.97
C LEU A 103 4.18 -8.38 -1.68
N THR A 104 4.82 -8.48 -0.51
CA THR A 104 4.16 -8.28 0.78
C THR A 104 3.53 -6.88 0.88
N ARG A 105 4.25 -5.86 0.41
CA ARG A 105 3.71 -4.49 0.33
C ARG A 105 2.53 -4.40 -0.63
N MET A 106 2.62 -5.05 -1.80
CA MET A 106 1.50 -5.12 -2.74
C MET A 106 0.28 -5.80 -2.13
N GLY A 107 0.46 -6.94 -1.47
CA GLY A 107 -0.60 -7.65 -0.77
C GLY A 107 -1.24 -6.81 0.33
N ALA A 108 -0.46 -5.99 1.05
CA ALA A 108 -0.97 -5.00 2.00
C ALA A 108 -1.81 -3.89 1.37
N MET A 109 -1.46 -3.45 0.15
CA MET A 109 -2.26 -2.49 -0.61
C MET A 109 -3.53 -3.15 -1.19
N LEU A 110 -3.44 -4.39 -1.67
CA LEU A 110 -4.56 -5.20 -2.17
C LEU A 110 -5.50 -5.74 -1.08
N ARG A 111 -5.13 -5.60 0.20
CA ARG A 111 -5.91 -6.10 1.35
C ARG A 111 -6.00 -7.63 1.36
N LEU A 112 -4.90 -8.31 1.05
CA LEU A 112 -4.77 -9.77 1.12
C LEU A 112 -4.30 -10.19 2.51
N PHE A 113 -4.68 -11.34 3.02
CA PHE A 113 -4.41 -11.80 4.38
C PHE A 113 -4.14 -13.29 4.49
N THR A 114 -4.21 -14.08 3.40
CA THR A 114 -4.00 -15.53 3.47
C THR A 114 -2.86 -16.03 2.59
N PRO A 115 -2.27 -17.20 2.89
CA PRO A 115 -1.24 -17.81 2.07
C PRO A 115 -1.69 -18.12 0.64
N GLU A 116 -2.96 -18.48 0.45
CA GLU A 116 -3.54 -18.72 -0.88
C GLU A 116 -3.53 -17.44 -1.72
N GLU A 117 -3.92 -16.32 -1.12
CA GLU A 117 -3.87 -15.02 -1.79
C GLU A 117 -2.43 -14.58 -2.08
N GLY A 118 -1.48 -14.87 -1.19
CA GLY A 118 -0.06 -14.65 -1.43
C GLY A 118 0.49 -15.50 -2.58
N SER A 119 0.06 -16.75 -2.70
CA SER A 119 0.38 -17.62 -3.83
C SER A 119 -0.16 -17.05 -5.15
N ILE A 120 -1.44 -16.63 -5.18
CA ILE A 120 -2.05 -16.00 -6.36
C ILE A 120 -1.26 -14.74 -6.77
N LEU A 121 -0.89 -13.90 -5.81
CA LEU A 121 -0.08 -12.71 -6.05
C LEU A 121 1.26 -13.06 -6.68
N LYS A 122 1.97 -14.06 -6.14
CA LYS A 122 3.26 -14.52 -6.66
C LYS A 122 3.14 -15.06 -8.08
N GLN A 123 2.13 -15.90 -8.35
CA GLN A 123 1.87 -16.42 -9.69
C GLN A 123 1.50 -15.33 -10.68
N ALA A 124 0.74 -14.31 -10.26
CA ALA A 124 0.37 -13.21 -11.12
C ALA A 124 1.58 -12.34 -11.53
N VAL A 125 2.53 -12.10 -10.61
CA VAL A 125 3.76 -11.36 -10.93
C VAL A 125 4.66 -12.14 -11.89
N LEU A 126 4.72 -13.47 -11.77
CA LEU A 126 5.49 -14.31 -12.71
C LEU A 126 4.97 -14.27 -14.15
N LYS A 127 3.72 -13.84 -14.38
CA LYS A 127 3.16 -13.63 -15.73
C LYS A 127 3.68 -12.35 -16.40
N LEU A 128 4.29 -11.43 -15.64
CA LEU A 128 4.88 -10.21 -16.17
C LEU A 128 6.28 -10.48 -16.72
N SER A 129 6.75 -9.65 -17.67
CA SER A 129 8.13 -9.81 -18.18
C SER A 129 9.16 -9.52 -17.09
N PRO A 130 10.37 -10.11 -17.16
CA PRO A 130 11.43 -9.88 -16.17
C PRO A 130 11.78 -8.40 -15.95
N GLU A 131 11.70 -7.59 -17.02
CA GLU A 131 11.97 -6.16 -16.97
C GLU A 131 10.90 -5.42 -16.13
N ILE A 132 9.63 -5.79 -16.30
CA ILE A 132 8.53 -5.22 -15.51
C ILE A 132 8.63 -5.67 -14.06
N GLN A 133 8.92 -6.94 -13.81
CA GLN A 133 9.12 -7.46 -12.45
C GLN A 133 10.23 -6.68 -11.72
N THR A 134 11.35 -6.44 -12.40
CA THR A 134 12.48 -5.66 -11.86
C THR A 134 12.06 -4.23 -11.53
N GLN A 135 11.36 -3.53 -12.45
CA GLN A 135 10.88 -2.17 -12.20
C GLN A 135 9.94 -2.11 -11.00
N ILE A 136 9.04 -3.09 -10.86
CA ILE A 136 8.11 -3.19 -9.73
C ILE A 136 8.89 -3.34 -8.42
N ILE A 137 9.86 -4.24 -8.36
CA ILE A 137 10.69 -4.48 -7.16
C ILE A 137 11.46 -3.21 -6.79
N GLU A 138 12.08 -2.53 -7.76
CA GLU A 138 12.81 -1.27 -7.53
C GLU A 138 11.95 -0.15 -6.96
N GLN A 139 10.66 -0.11 -7.29
CA GLN A 139 9.77 0.94 -6.77
C GLN A 139 9.14 0.57 -5.41
N LEU A 140 8.97 -0.72 -5.12
CA LEU A 140 8.17 -1.16 -3.97
C LEU A 140 8.98 -1.76 -2.81
N ASP A 141 10.15 -2.34 -3.06
CA ASP A 141 11.14 -2.62 -2.00
C ASP A 141 12.00 -1.36 -1.76
N ILE A 142 11.43 -0.40 -1.04
CA ILE A 142 12.11 0.86 -0.72
C ILE A 142 13.22 0.61 0.30
N ARG A 143 14.44 1.01 -0.06
CA ARG A 143 15.57 1.04 0.87
C ARG A 143 15.60 2.35 1.65
N GLN A 144 16.31 2.36 2.77
CA GLN A 144 16.55 3.57 3.53
C GLN A 144 17.16 4.66 2.62
N GLY A 145 16.55 5.85 2.63
CA GLY A 145 16.98 6.98 1.80
C GLY A 145 16.42 7.00 0.37
N GLU A 146 15.70 5.95 -0.06
CA GLU A 146 14.99 5.91 -1.35
C GLU A 146 13.49 6.25 -1.21
N GLU A 147 13.08 6.63 0.00
CA GLU A 147 11.70 7.04 0.32
C GLU A 147 11.35 8.36 -0.36
N LEU A 148 10.10 8.45 -0.85
CA LEU A 148 9.53 9.74 -1.21
C LEU A 148 9.32 10.56 0.07
N MET A 149 9.64 11.86 0.01
CA MET A 149 9.45 12.77 1.15
C MET A 149 8.00 12.79 1.63
N ARG A 150 7.05 12.64 0.69
CA ARG A 150 5.64 12.45 0.98
C ARG A 150 5.17 11.10 0.47
N THR A 151 4.46 10.38 1.33
CA THR A 151 3.80 9.13 0.95
C THR A 151 2.76 9.40 -0.14
N PRO A 152 2.80 8.69 -1.28
CA PRO A 152 1.72 8.74 -2.27
C PRO A 152 0.38 8.40 -1.64
N THR A 153 -0.69 8.96 -2.18
CA THR A 153 -2.06 8.73 -1.71
C THR A 153 -2.87 7.99 -2.76
N TYR A 154 -3.82 7.17 -2.30
CA TYR A 154 -4.77 6.41 -3.15
C TYR A 154 -4.14 5.31 -4.03
N MET A 155 -2.85 4.98 -3.85
CA MET A 155 -2.24 3.83 -4.55
C MET A 155 -3.00 2.52 -4.27
N PRO A 156 -3.39 2.20 -3.03
CA PRO A 156 -4.20 1.01 -2.74
C PRO A 156 -5.57 1.07 -3.39
N ALA A 157 -6.16 2.26 -3.52
CA ALA A 157 -7.47 2.40 -4.15
C ALA A 157 -7.45 1.97 -5.62
N VAL A 158 -6.36 2.22 -6.35
CA VAL A 158 -6.17 1.67 -7.71
C VAL A 158 -6.25 0.15 -7.68
N LEU A 159 -5.44 -0.50 -6.84
CA LEU A 159 -5.34 -1.95 -6.79
C LEU A 159 -6.63 -2.61 -6.28
N VAL A 160 -7.26 -2.05 -5.25
CA VAL A 160 -8.52 -2.55 -4.68
C VAL A 160 -9.66 -2.38 -5.67
N ASN A 161 -9.73 -1.28 -6.42
CA ASN A 161 -10.76 -1.11 -7.44
C ASN A 161 -10.58 -2.11 -8.58
N LEU A 162 -9.35 -2.42 -9.01
CA LEU A 162 -9.10 -3.48 -9.97
C LEU A 162 -9.52 -4.86 -9.41
N ALA A 163 -9.12 -5.20 -8.18
CA ALA A 163 -9.43 -6.49 -7.58
C ALA A 163 -10.94 -6.70 -7.32
N ASN A 164 -11.71 -5.62 -7.25
CA ASN A 164 -13.16 -5.64 -7.11
C ASN A 164 -13.91 -5.40 -8.44
N ASN A 165 -13.21 -5.21 -9.56
CA ASN A 165 -13.85 -4.93 -10.84
C ASN A 165 -14.38 -6.25 -11.45
N PRO A 166 -15.70 -6.41 -11.63
CA PRO A 166 -16.28 -7.64 -12.16
C PRO A 166 -15.89 -7.92 -13.61
N ASP A 167 -15.52 -6.90 -14.39
CA ASP A 167 -15.12 -7.05 -15.79
C ASP A 167 -13.74 -7.69 -15.95
N LEU A 168 -12.94 -7.73 -14.86
CA LEU A 168 -11.59 -8.28 -14.86
C LEU A 168 -11.54 -9.77 -14.49
N GLY A 169 -12.65 -10.37 -14.09
CA GLY A 169 -12.66 -11.79 -13.74
C GLY A 169 -13.92 -12.22 -12.99
N SER A 170 -14.31 -13.45 -13.25
CA SER A 170 -15.43 -14.12 -12.59
C SER A 170 -15.08 -14.53 -11.15
N SER A 171 -13.82 -14.92 -10.92
CA SER A 171 -13.33 -15.35 -9.61
C SER A 171 -12.50 -14.27 -8.90
N LYS A 172 -12.37 -14.39 -7.58
CA LYS A 172 -11.49 -13.52 -6.77
C LYS A 172 -10.02 -13.65 -7.23
N GLU A 173 -9.59 -14.86 -7.54
CA GLU A 173 -8.24 -15.14 -8.04
C GLU A 173 -7.96 -14.43 -9.36
N GLU A 174 -8.88 -14.52 -10.33
CA GLU A 174 -8.75 -13.85 -11.62
C GLU A 174 -8.62 -12.33 -11.44
N ARG A 175 -9.47 -11.74 -10.60
CA ARG A 175 -9.43 -10.30 -10.34
C ARG A 175 -8.17 -9.85 -9.61
N ILE A 176 -7.67 -10.61 -8.64
CA ILE A 176 -6.36 -10.33 -8.01
C ILE A 176 -5.26 -10.40 -9.07
N SER A 177 -5.25 -11.44 -9.90
CA SER A 177 -4.25 -11.60 -10.95
C SER A 177 -4.29 -10.44 -11.95
N GLN A 178 -5.46 -9.96 -12.35
CA GLN A 178 -5.59 -8.79 -13.23
C GLN A 178 -5.21 -7.49 -12.54
N ALA A 179 -5.54 -7.31 -11.25
CA ALA A 179 -5.10 -6.15 -10.48
C ALA A 179 -3.57 -6.04 -10.43
N VAL A 180 -2.89 -7.18 -10.33
CA VAL A 180 -1.43 -7.27 -10.40
C VAL A 180 -0.93 -6.92 -11.80
N ILE A 181 -1.51 -7.54 -12.84
CA ILE A 181 -1.05 -7.39 -14.23
C ILE A 181 -1.24 -5.97 -14.76
N LEU A 182 -2.34 -5.30 -14.41
CA LEU A 182 -2.65 -3.95 -14.88
C LEU A 182 -2.13 -2.87 -13.94
N GLY A 183 -2.34 -3.05 -12.63
CA GLY A 183 -2.11 -2.02 -11.63
C GLY A 183 -0.65 -1.81 -11.29
N LEU A 184 0.12 -2.88 -11.11
CA LEU A 184 1.52 -2.74 -10.68
C LEU A 184 2.41 -2.11 -11.75
N PRO A 185 2.34 -2.51 -13.04
CA PRO A 185 3.15 -1.84 -14.06
C PRO A 185 2.79 -0.36 -14.17
N PHE A 186 1.52 0.00 -14.05
CA PHE A 186 1.08 1.41 -14.05
C PHE A 186 1.69 2.18 -12.87
N ILE A 187 1.53 1.68 -11.65
CA ILE A 187 2.08 2.32 -10.43
C ILE A 187 3.59 2.45 -10.53
N ALA A 188 4.31 1.39 -10.94
CA ALA A 188 5.76 1.40 -11.05
C ALA A 188 6.24 2.46 -12.07
N ARG A 189 5.58 2.59 -13.22
CA ARG A 189 5.89 3.64 -14.20
C ARG A 189 5.69 5.03 -13.59
N VAL A 190 4.55 5.28 -12.95
CA VAL A 190 4.23 6.59 -12.33
C VAL A 190 5.26 6.97 -11.27
N LEU A 191 5.61 6.04 -10.36
CA LEU A 191 6.61 6.27 -9.32
C LEU A 191 7.99 6.57 -9.92
N LYS A 192 8.39 5.83 -10.95
CA LYS A 192 9.65 6.07 -11.66
C LYS A 192 9.69 7.46 -12.30
N THR A 193 8.64 7.85 -13.01
CA THR A 193 8.57 9.18 -13.65
C THR A 193 8.54 10.30 -12.62
N HIS A 194 7.84 10.13 -11.50
CA HIS A 194 7.87 11.12 -10.42
C HIS A 194 9.27 11.29 -9.81
N LYS A 195 9.98 10.18 -9.54
CA LYS A 195 11.37 10.23 -9.08
C LYS A 195 12.28 10.97 -10.08
N GLN A 196 12.04 10.81 -11.38
CA GLN A 196 12.75 11.56 -12.42
C GLN A 196 12.42 13.06 -12.36
N HIS A 197 11.13 13.44 -12.26
CA HIS A 197 10.73 14.85 -12.12
C HIS A 197 11.32 15.51 -10.87
N LEU A 198 11.41 14.78 -9.75
CA LEU A 198 12.07 15.29 -8.55
C LEU A 198 13.57 15.51 -8.78
N ALA A 199 14.24 14.58 -9.46
CA ALA A 199 15.66 14.70 -9.78
C ALA A 199 15.97 15.84 -10.78
N SER A 200 15.03 16.14 -11.70
CA SER A 200 15.13 17.25 -12.65
C SER A 200 14.58 18.59 -12.14
N LEU A 201 14.09 18.65 -10.89
CA LEU A 201 13.44 19.82 -10.28
C LEU A 201 12.15 20.28 -11.02
N GLU A 202 11.51 19.37 -11.74
CA GLU A 202 10.22 19.57 -12.42
C GLU A 202 9.01 19.27 -11.50
N ALA A 203 9.25 18.69 -10.32
CA ALA A 203 8.24 18.44 -9.30
C ALA A 203 8.67 18.96 -7.92
N ASP A 204 7.71 19.46 -7.14
CA ASP A 204 7.93 19.86 -5.76
C ASP A 204 7.90 18.62 -4.83
N PRO A 205 8.98 18.33 -4.08
CA PRO A 205 9.01 17.21 -3.14
C PRO A 205 8.00 17.32 -1.98
N ALA A 206 7.46 18.52 -1.71
CA ALA A 206 6.45 18.73 -0.69
C ALA A 206 5.04 18.31 -1.12
N ILE A 207 4.81 18.13 -2.44
CA ILE A 207 3.52 17.76 -3.02
C ILE A 207 3.46 16.23 -3.19
N PRO A 208 2.55 15.52 -2.50
CA PRO A 208 2.41 14.07 -2.67
C PRO A 208 1.81 13.71 -4.02
N LEU A 209 2.19 12.55 -4.55
CA LEU A 209 1.42 11.93 -5.63
C LEU A 209 0.01 11.57 -5.17
N ASN A 210 -0.96 11.81 -6.02
CA ASN A 210 -2.37 11.49 -5.78
C ASN A 210 -2.93 10.62 -6.90
N PHE A 211 -3.25 9.37 -6.58
CA PHE A 211 -3.79 8.39 -7.51
C PHE A 211 -5.33 8.36 -7.56
N ASN A 212 -6.04 9.28 -6.92
CA ASN A 212 -7.50 9.24 -6.81
C ASN A 212 -8.20 9.16 -8.19
N GLN A 213 -7.74 9.95 -9.16
CA GLN A 213 -8.30 9.91 -10.52
C GLN A 213 -7.99 8.58 -11.22
N ALA A 214 -6.75 8.09 -11.13
CA ALA A 214 -6.38 6.78 -11.64
C ALA A 214 -7.17 5.64 -10.97
N ALA A 215 -7.50 5.76 -9.68
CA ALA A 215 -8.34 4.81 -8.96
C ALA A 215 -9.79 4.82 -9.49
N GLY A 216 -10.31 5.99 -9.88
CA GLY A 216 -11.56 6.10 -10.62
C GLY A 216 -11.51 5.32 -11.95
N VAL A 217 -10.45 5.49 -12.72
CA VAL A 217 -10.23 4.76 -13.99
C VAL A 217 -10.14 3.25 -13.76
N ALA A 218 -9.43 2.79 -12.73
CA ALA A 218 -9.38 1.38 -12.35
C ALA A 218 -10.77 0.75 -12.14
N LYS A 219 -11.72 1.54 -11.63
CA LYS A 219 -13.09 1.10 -11.38
C LYS A 219 -13.94 1.04 -12.65
N THR A 220 -13.77 1.97 -13.59
CA THR A 220 -14.69 2.13 -14.73
C THR A 220 -14.13 1.73 -16.09
N ASN A 221 -12.81 1.84 -16.29
CA ASN A 221 -12.12 1.46 -17.52
C ASN A 221 -10.68 1.00 -17.21
N PRO A 222 -10.51 -0.19 -16.61
CA PRO A 222 -9.22 -0.66 -16.11
C PRO A 222 -8.16 -0.80 -17.21
N SER A 223 -8.57 -1.08 -18.45
CA SER A 223 -7.65 -1.21 -19.60
C SER A 223 -6.87 0.07 -19.91
N ALA A 224 -7.42 1.25 -19.57
CA ALA A 224 -6.77 2.53 -19.81
C ALA A 224 -5.49 2.72 -18.98
N LEU A 225 -5.29 1.97 -17.89
CA LEU A 225 -4.06 2.00 -17.09
C LEU A 225 -2.82 1.47 -17.83
N ASN A 226 -3.02 0.70 -18.91
CA ASN A 226 -1.93 0.29 -19.81
C ASN A 226 -1.49 1.41 -20.76
N GLY A 227 -2.26 2.49 -20.85
CA GLY A 227 -2.01 3.63 -21.71
C GLY A 227 -0.98 4.62 -21.15
N GLN A 228 -0.97 5.80 -21.76
CA GLN A 228 -0.23 6.94 -21.28
C GLN A 228 -0.87 7.52 -20.02
N TYR A 229 -0.09 8.27 -19.26
CA TYR A 229 -0.55 8.97 -18.08
C TYR A 229 0.15 10.31 -17.96
N THR A 230 -0.42 11.20 -17.15
CA THR A 230 0.16 12.50 -16.80
C THR A 230 0.23 12.64 -15.29
N ILE A 231 1.20 13.42 -14.82
CA ILE A 231 1.30 13.91 -13.44
C ILE A 231 1.25 15.43 -13.57
N ASP A 232 0.19 16.06 -13.04
CA ASP A 232 0.08 17.52 -13.06
C ASP A 232 0.92 18.18 -11.95
N SER A 233 0.98 19.52 -11.94
CA SER A 233 1.76 20.30 -10.97
C SER A 233 1.30 20.12 -9.52
N GLU A 234 0.08 19.62 -9.31
CA GLU A 234 -0.47 19.31 -7.99
C GLU A 234 -0.25 17.83 -7.61
N GLY A 235 0.51 17.08 -8.41
CA GLY A 235 0.82 15.67 -8.16
C GLY A 235 -0.31 14.71 -8.53
N ASN A 236 -1.38 15.16 -9.19
CA ASN A 236 -2.48 14.27 -9.55
C ASN A 236 -2.10 13.39 -10.75
N VAL A 237 -2.27 12.08 -10.56
CA VAL A 237 -1.99 11.06 -11.56
C VAL A 237 -3.26 10.77 -12.36
N ARG A 238 -3.20 10.96 -13.68
CA ARG A 238 -4.32 10.73 -14.60
C ARG A 238 -3.93 9.74 -15.68
N ALA A 239 -4.71 8.69 -15.86
CA ALA A 239 -4.58 7.82 -17.03
C ALA A 239 -5.26 8.49 -18.23
N VAL A 240 -4.57 8.57 -19.37
CA VAL A 240 -5.11 9.19 -20.58
C VAL A 240 -6.07 8.20 -21.22
N LEU A 241 -7.36 8.52 -21.19
CA LEU A 241 -8.37 7.80 -21.94
C LEU A 241 -8.12 8.05 -23.43
N LYS A 242 -7.90 6.99 -24.23
CA LYS A 242 -7.96 7.14 -25.68
C LYS A 242 -9.38 7.58 -26.03
N ALA A 243 -9.51 8.68 -26.79
CA ALA A 243 -10.77 9.00 -27.43
C ALA A 243 -11.17 7.80 -28.31
N LEU A 244 -12.38 7.29 -28.09
CA LEU A 244 -12.99 6.26 -28.93
C LEU A 244 -13.29 6.81 -30.32
#